data_AF-A0A3S4IRP7-F1
#
_entry.id   AF-A0A3S4IRP7-F1
#
_cell.length_a   1.000
_cell.length_b   1.000
_cell.length_c   1.000
_cell.angle_alpha   90.00
_cell.angle_beta   90.00
_cell.angle_gamma   90.00
#
_symmetry.space_group_name_H-M   'P 1'
#
loop_
_entity.id
_entity.type
_entity.pdbx_description
1 polymer ?
#
loop_
_entity_poly.entity_id
_entity_poly.type
_entity_poly.pdbx_seq_one_letter_code
_entity_poly.pdbx_strand_id
1 'polypeptide(L)'
;MALARAGLGDTADAQRIFNQIVPQAKAQPPSMESALVLRDAARFATQSGAPQQALTHYREAMVASGITPAQPQDNDTFTRLTRNDSHDDWLKRGIRSDAADLYRQQDLNVTLEHDFWGSSGTGGYSDLKAHTTMLQVDAPLADGRMFFRTDLVNMDAGSFSTHSDGSYSPSWGTCGEIACTSGSKNQTDSGASVAVGWKNDTWSGDIGTTPMGFNVVDVVGGLSYSSDVGPVGYTVNVHRRPISSSLLSFGGQKDSSSHTGATWGGVRADGGGLSLSYDRGEAHGIWSSLGADSLTGKNVADNWRVRWMTGYYYKVINENNRRVTVGLNNMIWHYDKDLSGYTLGQGGYYSPQEYLSFAVPVTWRQRTENWSWELGGSVSWSHSRTQTQARYPLLNLIPSDYRQRASELTEEGSSSHGFGYTARALVERRVTSNWFVGAAVDIQQAKDYTPSHALLYVRYSAAGWQGDLDMPPQPLVPYADW
;
A
#
# COMPACT_ATOMS: atom_id res chain seq x y z
N MET A 1 24.88 -31.06 -0.58
CA MET A 1 24.99 -31.61 0.79
C MET A 1 25.14 -30.51 1.84
N ALA A 2 26.03 -29.52 1.67
CA ALA A 2 26.21 -28.43 2.64
C ALA A 2 24.95 -27.57 2.89
N LEU A 3 24.28 -27.08 1.82
CA LEU A 3 23.02 -26.33 1.97
C LEU A 3 21.89 -27.16 2.63
N ALA A 4 21.81 -28.45 2.31
CA ALA A 4 20.83 -29.36 2.93
C ALA A 4 21.10 -29.54 4.43
N ARG A 5 22.37 -29.60 4.86
CA ARG A 5 22.75 -29.65 6.28
C ARG A 5 22.47 -28.33 7.00
N ALA A 6 22.76 -27.20 6.36
CA ALA A 6 22.41 -25.88 6.88
C ALA A 6 20.90 -25.75 7.12
N GLY A 7 20.07 -26.23 6.18
CA GLY A 7 18.62 -26.27 6.34
C GLY A 7 18.11 -27.19 7.46
N LEU A 8 18.94 -28.12 7.95
CA LEU A 8 18.66 -28.99 9.11
C LEU A 8 19.23 -28.43 10.43
N GLY A 9 19.79 -27.22 10.42
CA GLY A 9 20.35 -26.54 11.60
C GLY A 9 21.84 -26.80 11.87
N ASP A 10 22.53 -27.57 11.02
CA ASP A 10 23.96 -27.87 11.19
C ASP A 10 24.84 -26.88 10.39
N THR A 11 24.85 -25.64 10.85
CA THR A 11 25.58 -24.52 10.21
C THR A 11 27.09 -24.65 10.35
N ALA A 12 27.59 -25.27 11.43
CA ALA A 12 29.02 -25.45 11.66
C ALA A 12 29.64 -26.44 10.66
N ASP A 13 28.97 -27.56 10.37
CA ASP A 13 29.43 -28.50 9.36
C ASP A 13 29.33 -27.90 7.95
N ALA A 14 28.24 -27.17 7.66
CA ALA A 14 28.08 -26.49 6.36
C ALA A 14 29.21 -25.47 6.13
N GLN A 15 29.55 -24.66 7.14
CA GLN A 15 30.68 -23.72 7.08
C GLN A 15 32.00 -24.45 6.85
N ARG A 16 32.25 -25.58 7.53
CA ARG A 16 33.47 -26.37 7.35
C ARG A 16 33.61 -26.88 5.92
N ILE A 17 32.51 -27.37 5.33
CA ILE A 17 32.49 -27.82 3.94
C ILE A 17 32.79 -26.64 3.00
N PHE A 18 32.10 -25.51 3.15
CA PHE A 18 32.33 -24.33 2.30
C PHE A 18 33.76 -23.79 2.40
N ASN A 19 34.35 -23.78 3.60
CA ASN A 19 35.75 -23.37 3.80
C ASN A 19 36.75 -24.25 3.02
N GLN A 20 36.40 -25.51 2.73
CA GLN A 20 37.23 -26.41 1.94
C GLN A 20 36.98 -26.27 0.43
N ILE A 21 35.72 -26.21 0.00
CA ILE A 21 35.37 -26.27 -1.43
C ILE A 21 35.44 -24.90 -2.13
N VAL A 22 35.22 -23.79 -1.41
CA VAL A 22 35.25 -22.45 -2.01
C VAL A 22 36.64 -22.09 -2.56
N PRO A 23 37.76 -22.28 -1.82
CA PRO A 23 39.10 -22.04 -2.37
C PRO A 23 39.40 -22.92 -3.59
N GLN A 24 38.95 -24.17 -3.59
CA GLN A 24 39.12 -25.09 -4.72
C GLN A 24 38.35 -24.59 -5.95
N ALA A 25 37.09 -24.18 -5.77
CA ALA A 25 36.27 -23.63 -6.85
C ALA A 25 36.88 -22.35 -7.46
N LYS A 26 37.48 -21.49 -6.63
CA LYS A 26 38.18 -20.27 -7.08
C LYS A 26 39.45 -20.56 -7.89
N ALA A 27 40.13 -21.68 -7.60
CA ALA A 27 41.35 -22.07 -8.29
C ALA A 27 41.09 -22.77 -9.64
N GLN A 28 39.86 -23.26 -9.86
CA GLN A 28 39.45 -23.88 -11.12
C GLN A 28 39.12 -22.81 -12.18
N PRO A 29 39.26 -23.13 -13.48
CA PRO A 29 38.73 -22.29 -14.55
C PRO A 29 37.22 -22.03 -14.39
N PRO A 30 36.69 -20.93 -14.98
CA PRO A 30 35.26 -20.67 -15.03
C PRO A 30 34.49 -21.87 -15.58
N SER A 31 33.54 -22.37 -14.80
CA SER A 31 32.72 -23.53 -15.12
C SER A 31 31.40 -23.47 -14.36
N MET A 32 30.43 -24.26 -14.82
CA MET A 32 29.15 -24.40 -14.13
C MET A 32 29.32 -24.92 -12.69
N GLU A 33 30.25 -25.84 -12.47
CA GLU A 33 30.51 -26.43 -11.15
C GLU A 33 31.11 -25.41 -10.17
N SER A 34 32.14 -24.67 -10.59
CA SER A 34 32.75 -23.64 -9.74
C SER A 34 31.77 -22.50 -9.43
N ALA A 35 30.94 -22.10 -10.41
CA ALA A 35 29.89 -21.11 -10.21
C ALA A 35 28.79 -21.58 -9.24
N LEU A 36 28.36 -22.84 -9.32
CA LEU A 36 27.37 -23.41 -8.40
C LEU A 36 27.87 -23.39 -6.95
N VAL A 37 29.13 -23.79 -6.72
CA VAL A 37 29.74 -23.77 -5.38
C VAL A 37 29.74 -22.34 -4.80
N LEU A 38 30.12 -21.35 -5.61
CA LEU A 38 30.18 -19.94 -5.17
C LEU A 38 28.79 -19.35 -4.92
N ARG A 39 27.80 -19.66 -5.76
CA ARG A 39 26.41 -19.24 -5.53
C ARG A 39 25.86 -19.86 -4.24
N ASP A 40 26.08 -21.16 -4.04
CA ASP A 40 25.59 -21.85 -2.85
C ASP A 40 26.30 -21.37 -1.58
N ALA A 41 27.59 -21.02 -1.66
CA ALA A 41 28.32 -20.36 -0.58
C ALA A 41 27.76 -18.96 -0.28
N ALA A 42 27.37 -18.20 -1.31
CA ALA A 42 26.74 -16.90 -1.14
C ALA A 42 25.39 -17.03 -0.40
N ARG A 43 24.53 -17.96 -0.81
CA ARG A 43 23.25 -18.24 -0.14
C ARG A 43 23.44 -18.64 1.33
N PHE A 44 24.42 -19.50 1.60
CA PHE A 44 24.75 -19.90 2.97
C PHE A 44 25.25 -18.72 3.81
N ALA A 45 26.13 -17.87 3.25
CA ALA A 45 26.61 -16.67 3.91
C ALA A 45 25.47 -15.67 4.22
N THR A 46 24.49 -15.52 3.31
CA THR A 46 23.28 -14.73 3.57
C THR A 46 22.50 -15.30 4.76
N GLN A 47 22.20 -16.60 4.76
CA GLN A 47 21.45 -17.26 5.84
C GLN A 47 22.19 -17.22 7.19
N SER A 48 23.52 -17.17 7.16
CA SER A 48 24.36 -17.11 8.36
C SER A 48 24.61 -15.69 8.88
N GLY A 49 23.93 -14.68 8.32
CA GLY A 49 24.06 -13.27 8.75
C GLY A 49 25.35 -12.59 8.28
N ALA A 50 25.98 -13.08 7.20
CA ALA A 50 27.19 -12.53 6.60
C ALA A 50 26.96 -11.97 5.17
N PRO A 51 26.06 -10.98 4.99
CA PRO A 51 25.65 -10.51 3.67
C PRO A 51 26.77 -9.88 2.82
N GLN A 52 27.76 -9.24 3.45
CA GLN A 52 28.91 -8.67 2.72
C GLN A 52 29.82 -9.77 2.12
N GLN A 53 29.98 -10.88 2.84
CA GLN A 53 30.66 -12.05 2.32
C GLN A 53 29.85 -12.70 1.20
N ALA A 54 28.52 -12.78 1.35
CA ALA A 54 27.63 -13.28 0.30
C ALA A 54 27.72 -12.45 -1.00
N LEU A 55 27.70 -11.11 -0.90
CA LEU A 55 27.92 -10.22 -2.05
C LEU A 55 29.30 -10.43 -2.68
N THR A 56 30.33 -10.71 -1.89
CA THR A 56 31.66 -11.06 -2.41
C THR A 56 31.61 -12.38 -3.20
N HIS A 57 30.96 -13.41 -2.66
CA HIS A 57 30.77 -14.68 -3.36
C HIS A 57 29.92 -14.54 -4.63
N TYR A 58 28.93 -13.65 -4.67
CA TYR A 58 28.21 -13.37 -5.92
C TYR A 58 29.10 -12.70 -6.97
N ARG A 59 29.97 -11.75 -6.59
CA ARG A 59 30.96 -11.18 -7.52
C ARG A 59 31.88 -12.26 -8.10
N GLU A 60 32.31 -13.21 -7.28
CA GLU A 60 33.13 -14.35 -7.71
C GLU A 60 32.34 -15.32 -8.60
N ALA A 61 31.08 -15.60 -8.25
CA ALA A 61 30.19 -16.44 -9.04
C ALA A 61 29.90 -15.85 -10.42
N MET A 62 29.82 -14.52 -10.55
CA MET A 62 29.70 -13.86 -11.85
C MET A 62 30.92 -14.09 -12.76
N VAL A 63 32.12 -14.18 -12.19
CA VAL A 63 33.33 -14.55 -12.96
C VAL A 63 33.29 -16.02 -13.33
N ALA A 64 33.05 -16.90 -12.35
CA ALA A 64 33.04 -18.35 -12.56
C ALA A 64 31.95 -18.82 -13.55
N SER A 65 30.81 -18.12 -13.59
CA SER A 65 29.72 -18.40 -14.54
C SER A 65 29.93 -17.77 -15.93
N GLY A 66 30.94 -16.91 -16.09
CA GLY A 66 31.18 -16.19 -17.35
C GLY A 66 30.17 -15.07 -17.62
N ILE A 67 29.58 -14.47 -16.59
CA ILE A 67 28.82 -13.21 -16.70
C ILE A 67 29.77 -12.03 -16.98
N THR A 68 30.97 -12.06 -16.38
CA THR A 68 32.03 -11.06 -16.58
C THR A 68 33.40 -11.74 -16.57
N PRO A 69 34.39 -11.26 -17.35
CA PRO A 69 35.73 -11.85 -17.36
C PRO A 69 36.54 -11.54 -16.09
N ALA A 70 36.18 -10.49 -15.35
CA ALA A 70 36.90 -10.05 -14.16
C ALA A 70 35.93 -9.63 -13.06
N GLN A 71 36.37 -9.78 -11.81
CA GLN A 71 35.57 -9.44 -10.64
C GLN A 71 35.31 -7.92 -10.61
N PRO A 72 34.03 -7.48 -10.52
CA PRO A 72 33.70 -6.06 -10.47
C PRO A 72 34.24 -5.44 -9.17
N GLN A 73 34.95 -4.32 -9.30
CA GLN A 73 35.62 -3.64 -8.19
C GLN A 73 34.74 -2.58 -7.50
N ASP A 74 33.70 -2.11 -8.20
CA ASP A 74 32.76 -1.10 -7.72
C ASP A 74 31.30 -1.59 -7.80
N ASN A 75 30.43 -0.92 -7.06
CA ASN A 75 29.01 -1.28 -6.96
C ASN A 75 28.23 -1.03 -8.26
N ASP A 76 28.59 -0.01 -9.04
CA ASP A 76 27.89 0.33 -10.27
C ASP A 76 28.12 -0.75 -11.34
N THR A 77 29.37 -1.18 -11.50
CA THR A 77 29.71 -2.31 -12.38
C THR A 77 29.04 -3.59 -11.89
N PHE A 78 29.10 -3.88 -10.59
CA PHE A 78 28.49 -5.08 -10.02
C PHE A 78 26.97 -5.12 -10.22
N THR A 79 26.25 -4.05 -9.87
CA THR A 79 24.79 -3.99 -10.01
C THR A 79 24.35 -3.90 -11.46
N ARG A 80 25.12 -3.27 -12.36
CA ARG A 80 24.84 -3.32 -13.81
C ARG A 80 24.88 -4.74 -14.35
N LEU A 81 25.78 -5.60 -13.84
CA LEU A 81 25.85 -7.00 -14.21
C LEU A 81 24.67 -7.83 -13.67
N THR A 82 23.82 -7.30 -12.79
CA THR A 82 22.59 -8.01 -12.36
C THR A 82 21.40 -7.80 -13.29
N ARG A 83 21.51 -6.91 -14.29
CA ARG A 83 20.45 -6.72 -15.29
C ARG A 83 20.15 -8.04 -16.00
N ASN A 84 18.86 -8.30 -16.20
CA ASN A 84 18.41 -9.49 -16.89
C ASN A 84 18.95 -9.56 -18.34
N ASP A 85 19.30 -10.77 -18.79
CA ASP A 85 19.62 -11.06 -20.17
C ASP A 85 18.75 -12.24 -20.64
N SER A 86 18.08 -12.07 -21.78
CA SER A 86 17.24 -13.11 -22.40
C SER A 86 18.03 -14.32 -22.90
N HIS A 87 19.35 -14.20 -23.08
CA HIS A 87 20.23 -15.28 -23.52
C HIS A 87 20.87 -16.06 -22.37
N ASP A 88 20.62 -15.67 -21.12
CA ASP A 88 21.15 -16.36 -19.94
C ASP A 88 20.53 -17.75 -19.78
N ASP A 89 21.36 -18.73 -19.45
CA ASP A 89 20.90 -19.99 -18.87
C ASP A 89 20.35 -19.79 -17.45
N TRP A 90 19.78 -20.85 -16.89
CA TRP A 90 19.17 -20.83 -15.56
C TRP A 90 20.15 -20.44 -14.43
N LEU A 91 21.43 -20.78 -14.56
CA LEU A 91 22.43 -20.52 -13.53
C LEU A 91 22.85 -19.05 -13.55
N LYS A 92 23.17 -18.50 -14.73
CA LYS A 92 23.48 -17.08 -14.89
C LYS A 92 22.31 -16.21 -14.43
N ARG A 93 21.10 -16.56 -14.88
CA ARG A 93 19.86 -15.87 -14.49
C ARG A 93 19.66 -15.91 -12.96
N GLY A 94 19.88 -17.07 -12.34
CA GLY A 94 19.80 -17.22 -10.89
C GLY A 94 20.85 -16.39 -10.14
N ILE A 95 22.11 -16.40 -10.58
CA ILE A 95 23.18 -15.60 -9.97
C ILE A 95 22.86 -14.09 -10.05
N ARG A 96 22.38 -13.61 -11.19
CA ARG A 96 21.98 -12.19 -11.36
C ARG A 96 20.83 -11.81 -10.45
N SER A 97 19.77 -12.64 -10.40
CA SER A 97 18.60 -12.39 -9.55
C SER A 97 18.98 -12.40 -8.07
N ASP A 98 19.60 -13.49 -7.59
CA ASP A 98 19.96 -13.63 -6.17
C ASP A 98 20.91 -12.50 -5.71
N ALA A 99 21.84 -12.09 -6.58
CA ALA A 99 22.74 -10.97 -6.30
C ALA A 99 22.00 -9.62 -6.27
N ALA A 100 21.06 -9.39 -7.20
CA ALA A 100 20.21 -8.20 -7.21
C ALA A 100 19.36 -8.10 -5.95
N ASP A 101 18.71 -9.21 -5.58
CA ASP A 101 17.80 -9.29 -4.44
C ASP A 101 18.54 -9.03 -3.13
N LEU A 102 19.70 -9.69 -2.93
CA LEU A 102 20.54 -9.43 -1.75
C LEU A 102 21.06 -7.99 -1.73
N TYR A 103 21.54 -7.46 -2.86
CA TYR A 103 22.07 -6.09 -2.91
C TYR A 103 20.98 -5.07 -2.55
N ARG A 104 19.79 -5.20 -3.13
CA ARG A 104 18.63 -4.34 -2.84
C ARG A 104 18.15 -4.51 -1.39
N GLN A 105 18.18 -5.72 -0.85
CA GLN A 105 17.84 -5.97 0.55
C GLN A 105 18.84 -5.32 1.52
N GLN A 106 20.12 -5.19 1.14
CA GLN A 106 21.17 -4.56 1.94
C GLN A 106 21.30 -3.04 1.79
N ASP A 107 20.70 -2.43 0.77
CA ASP A 107 20.85 -0.99 0.52
C ASP A 107 20.11 -0.14 1.55
N LEU A 108 20.59 1.07 1.83
CA LEU A 108 19.84 2.06 2.60
C LEU A 108 19.15 3.01 1.64
N ASN A 109 17.83 3.10 1.74
CA ASN A 109 17.03 3.98 0.88
C ASN A 109 16.37 5.08 1.71
N VAL A 110 16.30 6.28 1.15
CA VAL A 110 15.51 7.39 1.69
C VAL A 110 14.60 7.89 0.58
N THR A 111 13.29 7.86 0.81
CA THR A 111 12.29 8.35 -0.15
C THR A 111 11.54 9.52 0.46
N LEU A 112 11.50 10.64 -0.26
CA LEU A 112 10.62 11.78 0.02
C LEU A 112 9.59 11.87 -1.09
N GLU A 113 8.31 11.86 -0.73
CA GLU A 113 7.18 11.93 -1.64
C GLU A 113 6.18 12.99 -1.17
N HIS A 114 5.51 13.63 -2.12
CA HIS A 114 4.38 14.50 -1.85
C HIS A 114 3.21 14.08 -2.73
N ASP A 115 2.06 13.83 -2.10
CA ASP A 115 0.82 13.41 -2.74
C ASP A 115 -0.25 14.49 -2.56
N PHE A 116 -0.82 14.92 -3.69
CA PHE A 116 -1.99 15.78 -3.77
C PHE A 116 -3.21 14.91 -4.07
N TRP A 117 -4.17 14.89 -3.16
CA TRP A 117 -5.31 14.01 -3.30
C TRP A 117 -6.60 14.66 -2.81
N GLY A 118 -7.73 14.12 -3.23
CA GLY A 118 -9.02 14.69 -2.85
C GLY A 118 -10.18 14.21 -3.70
N SER A 119 -11.34 14.77 -3.37
CA SER A 119 -12.61 14.47 -4.00
C SER A 119 -13.53 15.68 -3.93
N SER A 120 -14.32 15.90 -4.98
CA SER A 120 -15.32 16.96 -4.97
C SER A 120 -16.49 16.61 -4.06
N GLY A 121 -17.04 17.59 -3.38
CA GLY A 121 -18.22 17.39 -2.55
C GLY A 121 -18.83 18.71 -2.07
N THR A 122 -19.38 18.67 -0.86
CA THR A 122 -19.99 19.84 -0.22
C THR A 122 -19.00 20.49 0.73
N GLY A 123 -18.84 21.82 0.60
CA GLY A 123 -17.96 22.61 1.46
C GLY A 123 -18.31 22.47 2.95
N GLY A 124 -17.27 22.28 3.76
CA GLY A 124 -17.32 22.06 5.20
C GLY A 124 -17.12 20.60 5.62
N TYR A 125 -17.32 19.62 4.73
CA TYR A 125 -17.20 18.21 5.15
C TYR A 125 -16.85 17.19 4.06
N SER A 126 -17.09 17.48 2.78
CA SER A 126 -16.83 16.53 1.69
C SER A 126 -16.19 17.13 0.44
N ASP A 127 -16.02 18.44 0.34
CA ASP A 127 -15.18 19.07 -0.70
C ASP A 127 -13.71 18.99 -0.28
N LEU A 128 -13.11 17.82 -0.48
CA LEU A 128 -11.82 17.47 0.08
C LEU A 128 -10.66 17.84 -0.85
N LYS A 129 -9.74 18.65 -0.33
CA LYS A 129 -8.40 18.87 -0.87
C LYS A 129 -7.39 18.54 0.20
N ALA A 130 -6.51 17.60 -0.08
CA ALA A 130 -5.56 17.08 0.89
C ALA A 130 -4.16 16.98 0.31
N HIS A 131 -3.20 17.07 1.22
CA HIS A 131 -1.78 16.99 0.95
C HIS A 131 -1.16 16.01 1.94
N THR A 132 -0.37 15.06 1.45
CA THR A 132 0.41 14.15 2.29
C THR A 132 1.88 14.25 1.88
N THR A 133 2.73 14.75 2.77
CA THR A 133 4.20 14.72 2.58
C THR A 133 4.78 13.55 3.37
N MET A 134 5.51 12.69 2.68
CA MET A 134 5.88 11.36 3.12
C MET A 134 7.40 11.23 3.11
N LEU A 135 8.01 10.97 4.26
CA LEU A 135 9.42 10.61 4.36
C LEU A 135 9.53 9.19 4.88
N GLN A 136 10.25 8.34 4.14
CA GLN A 136 10.53 6.96 4.54
C GLN A 136 12.04 6.67 4.46
N VAL A 137 12.57 6.01 5.49
CA VAL A 137 13.91 5.43 5.48
C VAL A 137 13.78 3.92 5.57
N ASP A 138 14.34 3.21 4.59
CA ASP A 138 14.39 1.75 4.55
C ASP A 138 15.83 1.27 4.75
N ALA A 139 16.04 0.29 5.61
CA ALA A 139 17.36 -0.28 5.90
C ALA A 139 17.29 -1.80 6.10
N PRO A 140 18.39 -2.54 5.85
CA PRO A 140 18.45 -3.97 6.15
C PRO A 140 18.31 -4.24 7.65
N LEU A 141 17.54 -5.26 8.00
CA LEU A 141 17.53 -5.86 9.33
C LEU A 141 17.24 -7.35 9.20
N ALA A 142 18.17 -8.18 9.67
CA ALA A 142 18.16 -9.64 9.46
C ALA A 142 18.02 -9.98 7.95
N ASP A 143 17.07 -10.85 7.61
CA ASP A 143 16.74 -11.28 6.24
C ASP A 143 15.72 -10.39 5.54
N GLY A 144 15.23 -9.34 6.23
CA GLY A 144 14.24 -8.41 5.70
C GLY A 144 14.73 -6.96 5.67
N ARG A 145 13.77 -6.04 5.57
CA ARG A 145 14.02 -4.60 5.63
C ARG A 145 13.12 -3.97 6.67
N MET A 146 13.72 -3.19 7.56
CA MET A 146 13.00 -2.29 8.44
C MET A 146 12.75 -0.95 7.74
N PHE A 147 11.67 -0.29 8.10
CA PHE A 147 11.39 1.07 7.66
C PHE A 147 11.01 1.97 8.84
N PHE A 148 11.32 3.25 8.72
CA PHE A 148 10.74 4.32 9.52
C PHE A 148 10.03 5.31 8.60
N ARG A 149 8.82 5.71 8.99
CA ARG A 149 7.90 6.51 8.20
C ARG A 149 7.44 7.73 8.99
N THR A 150 7.33 8.87 8.33
CA THR A 150 6.51 9.99 8.81
C THR A 150 5.66 10.54 7.68
N ASP A 151 4.41 10.88 7.99
CA ASP A 151 3.46 11.49 7.06
C ASP A 151 2.96 12.78 7.68
N LEU A 152 3.17 13.89 6.97
CA LEU A 152 2.59 15.18 7.28
C LEU A 152 1.33 15.33 6.44
N VAL A 153 0.18 15.27 7.10
CA VAL A 153 -1.14 15.29 6.45
C VAL A 153 -1.79 16.64 6.71
N ASN A 154 -2.30 17.27 5.66
CA ASN A 154 -3.24 18.39 5.75
C ASN A 154 -4.47 18.08 4.93
N MET A 155 -5.64 18.33 5.51
CA MET A 155 -6.94 18.14 4.85
C MET A 155 -7.75 19.42 4.99
N ASP A 156 -8.32 19.87 3.88
CA ASP A 156 -9.28 20.97 3.81
C ASP A 156 -10.57 20.42 3.19
N ALA A 157 -11.65 20.42 3.97
CA ALA A 157 -12.97 19.97 3.54
C ALA A 157 -13.84 21.13 3.01
N GLY A 158 -13.27 22.33 2.89
CA GLY A 158 -13.92 23.55 2.45
C GLY A 158 -14.69 24.28 3.56
N SER A 159 -15.51 25.24 3.14
CA SER A 159 -16.34 26.05 4.02
C SER A 159 -17.83 25.80 3.83
N PHE A 160 -18.60 25.79 4.92
CA PHE A 160 -20.06 25.72 4.84
C PHE A 160 -20.65 26.91 4.09
N SER A 161 -21.67 26.66 3.26
CA SER A 161 -22.50 27.74 2.71
C SER A 161 -23.32 28.38 3.83
N THR A 162 -23.31 29.72 3.89
CA THR A 162 -23.98 30.47 4.96
C THR A 162 -25.18 31.25 4.47
N HIS A 163 -26.19 31.35 5.33
CA HIS A 163 -27.32 32.24 5.18
C HIS A 163 -26.90 33.72 5.34
N SER A 164 -27.80 34.65 5.04
CA SER A 164 -27.53 36.10 5.11
C SER A 164 -27.19 36.60 6.51
N ASP A 165 -27.68 35.91 7.55
CA ASP A 165 -27.38 36.19 8.95
C ASP A 165 -26.06 35.54 9.42
N GLY A 166 -25.37 34.83 8.53
CA GLY A 166 -24.12 34.14 8.79
C GLY A 166 -24.26 32.78 9.45
N SER A 167 -25.47 32.30 9.71
CA SER A 167 -25.75 30.93 10.17
C SER A 167 -25.59 29.91 9.03
N TYR A 168 -25.54 28.63 9.35
CA TYR A 168 -25.44 27.53 8.38
C TYR A 168 -26.24 26.32 8.84
N SER A 169 -26.86 25.61 7.90
CA SER A 169 -27.69 24.43 8.17
C SER A 169 -27.41 23.23 7.24
N PRO A 170 -26.16 22.76 7.13
CA PRO A 170 -25.80 21.57 6.37
C PRO A 170 -26.29 20.30 7.06
N SER A 171 -26.38 19.18 6.31
CA SER A 171 -26.52 17.83 6.90
C SER A 171 -25.19 17.36 7.49
N TRP A 172 -24.74 18.06 8.54
CA TRP A 172 -23.47 17.86 9.22
C TRP A 172 -23.61 18.17 10.70
N GLY A 173 -22.92 17.41 11.57
CA GLY A 173 -22.99 17.58 13.02
C GLY A 173 -24.45 17.52 13.48
N THR A 174 -24.90 18.54 14.21
CA THR A 174 -26.31 18.71 14.58
C THR A 174 -27.00 19.92 13.90
N CYS A 175 -26.42 20.42 12.81
CA CYS A 175 -26.82 21.70 12.20
C CYS A 175 -27.95 21.63 11.16
N GLY A 176 -28.38 20.43 10.74
CA GLY A 176 -29.30 20.28 9.60
C GLY A 176 -30.71 20.83 9.82
N GLU A 177 -31.22 20.71 11.05
CA GLU A 177 -32.61 21.09 11.40
C GLU A 177 -32.69 22.35 12.25
N ILE A 178 -31.65 22.57 13.07
CA ILE A 178 -31.46 23.79 13.85
C ILE A 178 -30.19 24.42 13.30
N ALA A 179 -30.29 25.63 12.76
CA ALA A 179 -29.15 26.30 12.15
C ALA A 179 -28.06 26.58 13.20
N CYS A 180 -26.83 26.22 12.87
CA CYS A 180 -25.67 26.57 13.67
C CYS A 180 -25.29 28.04 13.44
N THR A 181 -25.04 28.76 14.53
CA THR A 181 -24.81 30.21 14.52
C THR A 181 -23.39 30.60 14.91
N SER A 182 -22.59 29.64 15.39
CA SER A 182 -21.20 29.83 15.80
C SER A 182 -20.29 28.69 15.33
N GLY A 183 -19.01 28.75 15.67
CA GLY A 183 -18.01 27.76 15.28
C GLY A 183 -17.30 28.10 13.96
N SER A 184 -16.29 27.30 13.63
CA SER A 184 -15.52 27.50 12.39
C SER A 184 -16.37 27.12 11.17
N LYS A 185 -16.47 28.04 10.22
CA LYS A 185 -17.15 27.79 8.94
C LYS A 185 -16.26 27.01 7.98
N ASN A 186 -14.94 27.22 8.07
CA ASN A 186 -13.94 26.48 7.31
C ASN A 186 -13.47 25.27 8.10
N GLN A 187 -13.46 24.11 7.47
CA GLN A 187 -13.17 22.84 8.14
C GLN A 187 -11.88 22.28 7.56
N THR A 188 -10.80 22.43 8.32
CA THR A 188 -9.47 21.95 7.97
C THR A 188 -8.80 21.39 9.20
N ASP A 189 -7.93 20.40 9.00
CA ASP A 189 -7.11 19.82 10.06
C ASP A 189 -5.73 19.43 9.50
N SER A 190 -4.74 19.33 10.37
CA SER A 190 -3.40 18.88 9.99
C SER A 190 -2.72 18.13 11.13
N GLY A 191 -1.84 17.20 10.78
CA GLY A 191 -1.11 16.44 11.76
C GLY A 191 0.06 15.66 11.17
N ALA A 192 0.85 15.08 12.06
CA ALA A 192 1.97 14.22 11.69
C ALA A 192 1.77 12.81 12.26
N SER A 193 1.79 11.78 11.42
CA SER A 193 1.87 10.39 11.87
C SER A 193 3.27 9.86 11.77
N VAL A 194 3.61 8.90 12.63
CA VAL A 194 4.86 8.14 12.55
C VAL A 194 4.54 6.65 12.49
N ALA A 195 5.37 5.89 11.78
CA ALA A 195 5.30 4.43 11.78
C ALA A 195 6.69 3.81 11.71
N VAL A 196 6.79 2.62 12.27
CA VAL A 196 7.95 1.73 12.13
C VAL A 196 7.45 0.35 11.78
N GLY A 197 8.21 -0.37 10.96
CA GLY A 197 7.88 -1.74 10.66
C GLY A 197 9.02 -2.48 10.01
N TRP A 198 8.75 -3.71 9.65
CA TRP A 198 9.71 -4.63 9.05
C TRP A 198 8.99 -5.60 8.13
N LYS A 199 9.64 -5.98 7.03
CA LYS A 199 9.13 -6.99 6.10
C LYS A 199 10.24 -7.86 5.51
N ASN A 200 9.94 -9.13 5.30
CA ASN A 200 10.64 -10.04 4.40
C ASN A 200 9.61 -10.75 3.51
N ASP A 201 9.99 -11.84 2.84
CA ASP A 201 9.11 -12.58 1.95
C ASP A 201 7.98 -13.33 2.68
N THR A 202 8.12 -13.57 3.98
CA THR A 202 7.17 -14.39 4.78
C THR A 202 6.32 -13.55 5.72
N TRP A 203 6.89 -12.52 6.35
CA TRP A 203 6.25 -11.75 7.40
C TRP A 203 6.38 -10.26 7.07
N SER A 204 5.31 -9.51 7.35
CA SER A 204 5.37 -8.05 7.40
C SER A 204 4.64 -7.55 8.63
N GLY A 205 5.25 -6.64 9.38
CA GLY A 205 4.64 -6.05 10.57
C GLY A 205 4.93 -4.57 10.67
N ASP A 206 3.94 -3.81 11.13
CA ASP A 206 4.08 -2.38 11.36
C ASP A 206 3.24 -1.90 12.55
N ILE A 207 3.72 -0.83 13.16
CA ILE A 207 3.00 -0.07 14.19
C ILE A 207 3.27 1.42 14.00
N GLY A 208 2.23 2.22 14.18
CA GLY A 208 2.31 3.66 14.02
C GLY A 208 1.10 4.36 14.60
N THR A 209 0.93 5.61 14.21
CA THR A 209 -0.18 6.45 14.67
C THR A 209 -0.99 6.97 13.49
N THR A 210 -2.23 7.40 13.74
CA THR A 210 -2.87 8.39 12.87
C THR A 210 -2.23 9.78 13.09
N PRO A 211 -2.50 10.79 12.24
CA PRO A 211 -1.84 12.08 12.33
C PRO A 211 -2.09 12.79 13.68
N MET A 212 -1.03 12.98 14.46
CA MET A 212 -1.05 13.74 15.70
C MET A 212 -1.23 15.22 15.38
N GLY A 213 -2.35 15.79 15.82
CA GLY A 213 -2.82 17.13 15.44
C GLY A 213 -4.32 17.10 15.12
N PHE A 214 -4.79 15.98 14.56
CA PHE A 214 -6.20 15.73 14.34
C PHE A 214 -7.00 15.63 15.64
N ASN A 215 -8.32 15.84 15.53
CA ASN A 215 -9.26 15.73 16.64
C ASN A 215 -9.27 14.33 17.32
N VAL A 216 -9.07 13.25 16.54
CA VAL A 216 -9.09 11.86 17.01
C VAL A 216 -7.82 11.14 16.54
N VAL A 217 -6.97 10.76 17.50
CA VAL A 217 -5.67 10.13 17.27
C VAL A 217 -5.65 8.72 17.88
N ASP A 218 -5.18 7.75 17.10
CA ASP A 218 -5.08 6.34 17.52
C ASP A 218 -3.73 5.72 17.14
N VAL A 219 -3.38 4.65 17.85
CA VAL A 219 -2.35 3.71 17.41
C VAL A 219 -2.96 2.74 16.40
N VAL A 220 -2.27 2.53 15.29
CA VAL A 220 -2.65 1.69 14.15
C VAL A 220 -1.49 0.78 13.77
N GLY A 221 -1.77 -0.29 13.04
CA GLY A 221 -0.73 -1.25 12.65
C GLY A 221 -1.29 -2.47 11.94
N GLY A 222 -0.39 -3.37 11.56
CA GLY A 222 -0.77 -4.62 10.92
C GLY A 222 0.30 -5.70 11.06
N LEU A 223 -0.12 -6.94 10.91
CA LEU A 223 0.76 -8.10 10.80
C LEU A 223 0.23 -9.00 9.67
N SER A 224 1.11 -9.42 8.77
CA SER A 224 0.80 -10.36 7.71
C SER A 224 1.79 -11.52 7.68
N TYR A 225 1.29 -12.69 7.25
CA TYR A 225 2.04 -13.90 7.00
C TYR A 225 1.71 -14.40 5.59
N SER A 226 2.75 -14.64 4.79
CA SER A 226 2.65 -15.16 3.44
C SER A 226 3.41 -16.48 3.31
N SER A 227 2.80 -17.46 2.65
CA SER A 227 3.42 -18.75 2.34
C SER A 227 2.70 -19.40 1.15
N ASP A 228 3.15 -20.59 0.76
CA ASP A 228 2.61 -21.34 -0.37
C ASP A 228 2.13 -22.72 0.08
N VAL A 229 0.94 -23.12 -0.38
CA VAL A 229 0.44 -24.50 -0.30
C VAL A 229 0.45 -25.10 -1.70
N GLY A 230 1.55 -25.75 -2.04
CA GLY A 230 1.78 -26.26 -3.39
C GLY A 230 1.87 -25.10 -4.39
N PRO A 231 1.01 -25.04 -5.43
CA PRO A 231 1.02 -23.96 -6.42
C PRO A 231 0.19 -22.72 -6.02
N VAL A 232 -0.42 -22.73 -4.82
CA VAL A 232 -1.29 -21.65 -4.34
C VAL A 232 -0.56 -20.86 -3.27
N GLY A 233 -0.27 -19.59 -3.56
CA GLY A 233 0.20 -18.63 -2.57
C GLY A 233 -0.97 -18.15 -1.71
N TYR A 234 -0.71 -17.92 -0.42
CA TYR A 234 -1.68 -17.32 0.48
C TYR A 234 -1.03 -16.28 1.39
N THR A 235 -1.80 -15.26 1.73
CA THR A 235 -1.44 -14.25 2.73
C THR A 235 -2.59 -14.08 3.71
N VAL A 236 -2.30 -14.23 5.00
CA VAL A 236 -3.23 -13.91 6.09
C VAL A 236 -2.75 -12.63 6.75
N ASN A 237 -3.65 -11.69 7.03
CA ASN A 237 -3.33 -10.47 7.76
C ASN A 237 -4.35 -10.16 8.84
N VAL A 238 -3.87 -9.44 9.85
CA VAL A 238 -4.69 -8.74 10.86
C VAL A 238 -4.22 -7.30 10.93
N HIS A 239 -5.14 -6.36 11.11
CA HIS A 239 -4.81 -4.95 11.05
C HIS A 239 -5.79 -4.08 11.84
N ARG A 240 -5.29 -2.89 12.19
CA ARG A 240 -6.08 -1.74 12.60
C ARG A 240 -5.68 -0.57 11.73
N ARG A 241 -6.57 -0.08 10.86
CA ARG A 241 -6.27 0.98 9.88
C ARG A 241 -7.30 2.12 9.95
N PRO A 242 -6.94 3.38 9.68
CA PRO A 242 -7.91 4.47 9.60
C PRO A 242 -8.72 4.39 8.30
N ILE A 243 -9.88 5.04 8.29
CA ILE A 243 -10.62 5.32 7.04
C ILE A 243 -10.32 6.75 6.59
N SER A 244 -9.54 6.91 5.53
CA SER A 244 -8.96 8.18 5.06
C SER A 244 -9.85 8.99 4.10
N SER A 245 -10.99 8.45 3.68
CA SER A 245 -11.81 9.01 2.58
C SER A 245 -12.41 10.39 2.85
N SER A 246 -12.53 10.81 4.12
CA SER A 246 -12.99 12.14 4.49
C SER A 246 -12.29 12.66 5.75
N LEU A 247 -12.35 13.98 5.97
CA LEU A 247 -11.82 14.59 7.20
C LEU A 247 -12.49 13.98 8.45
N LEU A 248 -13.81 13.78 8.40
CA LEU A 248 -14.56 13.18 9.50
C LEU A 248 -14.13 11.73 9.77
N SER A 249 -14.03 10.90 8.73
CA SER A 249 -13.67 9.50 8.90
C SER A 249 -12.21 9.34 9.35
N PHE A 250 -11.31 10.22 8.89
CA PHE A 250 -9.88 10.08 9.19
C PHE A 250 -9.51 10.67 10.55
N GLY A 251 -9.67 11.99 10.69
CA GLY A 251 -9.24 12.77 11.84
C GLY A 251 -10.35 13.16 12.80
N GLY A 252 -11.61 13.05 12.37
CA GLY A 252 -12.76 13.51 13.14
C GLY A 252 -12.99 15.02 13.03
N GLN A 253 -14.22 15.44 13.30
CA GLN A 253 -14.62 16.85 13.36
C GLN A 253 -15.26 17.15 14.72
N LYS A 254 -15.50 18.43 14.99
CA LYS A 254 -16.11 18.91 16.22
C LYS A 254 -17.38 19.69 15.92
N ASP A 255 -18.47 19.32 16.58
CA ASP A 255 -19.79 19.90 16.32
C ASP A 255 -19.77 21.38 16.68
N SER A 256 -20.71 22.15 16.13
CA SER A 256 -20.73 23.59 16.38
C SER A 256 -20.81 23.89 17.88
N SER A 257 -20.06 24.89 18.33
CA SER A 257 -20.09 25.37 19.72
C SER A 257 -21.43 25.95 20.15
N SER A 258 -22.31 26.33 19.20
CA SER A 258 -23.68 26.74 19.53
C SER A 258 -24.59 25.57 19.87
N HIS A 259 -24.15 24.34 19.57
CA HIS A 259 -24.88 23.11 19.83
C HIS A 259 -24.09 22.24 20.84
N THR A 260 -23.65 21.04 20.46
CA THR A 260 -23.06 20.09 21.41
C THR A 260 -21.57 20.35 21.65
N GLY A 261 -20.86 20.92 20.69
CA GLY A 261 -19.39 21.03 20.72
C GLY A 261 -18.67 19.67 20.78
N ALA A 262 -19.35 18.55 20.53
CA ALA A 262 -18.80 17.21 20.68
C ALA A 262 -17.87 16.87 19.52
N THR A 263 -16.72 16.25 19.81
CA THR A 263 -15.85 15.65 18.79
C THR A 263 -16.38 14.29 18.38
N TRP A 264 -16.44 13.99 17.08
CA TRP A 264 -16.80 12.68 16.56
C TRP A 264 -16.06 12.33 15.26
N GLY A 265 -16.12 11.07 14.85
CA GLY A 265 -15.43 10.55 13.67
C GLY A 265 -14.18 9.74 14.05
N GLY A 266 -13.12 9.84 13.24
CA GLY A 266 -11.89 9.09 13.48
C GLY A 266 -12.13 7.58 13.45
N VAL A 267 -12.74 7.11 12.36
CA VAL A 267 -13.15 5.72 12.17
C VAL A 267 -11.91 4.84 11.89
N ARG A 268 -11.90 3.67 12.52
CA ARG A 268 -10.88 2.63 12.38
C ARG A 268 -11.53 1.33 11.93
N ALA A 269 -10.86 0.64 11.02
CA ALA A 269 -11.15 -0.73 10.64
C ALA A 269 -10.22 -1.66 11.40
N ASP A 270 -10.79 -2.42 12.33
CA ASP A 270 -10.13 -3.46 13.11
C ASP A 270 -10.57 -4.81 12.56
N GLY A 271 -9.65 -5.52 11.89
CA GLY A 271 -10.05 -6.68 11.10
C GLY A 271 -8.90 -7.53 10.62
N GLY A 272 -9.21 -8.35 9.63
CA GLY A 272 -8.25 -9.25 9.01
C GLY A 272 -8.76 -9.80 7.70
N GLY A 273 -7.85 -10.42 6.95
CA GLY A 273 -8.17 -10.98 5.65
C GLY A 273 -7.29 -12.13 5.23
N LEU A 274 -7.81 -12.89 4.28
CA LEU A 274 -7.12 -13.96 3.58
C LEU A 274 -7.11 -13.63 2.09
N SER A 275 -5.91 -13.62 1.52
CA SER A 275 -5.69 -13.52 0.08
C SER A 275 -5.10 -14.82 -0.42
N LEU A 276 -5.60 -15.29 -1.57
CA LEU A 276 -5.14 -16.48 -2.27
C LEU A 276 -4.73 -16.08 -3.68
N SER A 277 -3.63 -16.63 -4.16
CA SER A 277 -3.15 -16.44 -5.52
C SER A 277 -2.74 -17.76 -6.13
N TYR A 278 -3.08 -17.94 -7.40
CA TYR A 278 -2.62 -19.06 -8.21
C TYR A 278 -2.10 -18.49 -9.52
N ASP A 279 -0.77 -18.34 -9.60
CA ASP A 279 -0.03 -17.94 -10.78
C ASP A 279 1.15 -18.89 -10.94
N ARG A 280 1.13 -19.70 -12.01
CA ARG A 280 2.21 -20.64 -12.33
C ARG A 280 3.40 -19.96 -13.02
N GLY A 281 3.39 -18.63 -13.14
CA GLY A 281 4.38 -17.86 -13.89
C GLY A 281 4.13 -17.85 -15.41
N GLU A 282 3.15 -18.62 -15.88
CA GLU A 282 2.70 -18.69 -17.27
C GLU A 282 1.83 -17.47 -17.64
N ALA A 283 1.00 -17.60 -18.67
CA ALA A 283 0.19 -16.50 -19.19
C ALA A 283 -1.04 -16.15 -18.32
N HIS A 284 -1.46 -17.02 -17.41
CA HIS A 284 -2.72 -16.89 -16.67
C HIS A 284 -2.46 -16.82 -15.16
N GLY A 285 -3.26 -16.04 -14.47
CA GLY A 285 -3.33 -16.07 -13.01
C GLY A 285 -4.73 -15.72 -12.50
N ILE A 286 -5.05 -16.25 -11.32
CA ILE A 286 -6.28 -15.97 -10.60
C ILE A 286 -5.95 -15.64 -9.15
N TRP A 287 -6.71 -14.73 -8.57
CA TRP A 287 -6.59 -14.37 -7.16
C TRP A 287 -7.96 -14.14 -6.54
N SER A 288 -8.04 -14.32 -5.23
CA SER A 288 -9.22 -14.04 -4.42
C SER A 288 -8.78 -13.45 -3.09
N SER A 289 -9.55 -12.50 -2.55
CA SER A 289 -9.33 -11.91 -1.24
C SER A 289 -10.65 -11.80 -0.50
N LEU A 290 -10.65 -12.18 0.77
CA LEU A 290 -11.78 -12.05 1.68
C LEU A 290 -11.30 -11.33 2.94
N GLY A 291 -12.00 -10.27 3.33
CA GLY A 291 -11.71 -9.52 4.55
C GLY A 291 -12.97 -9.23 5.35
N ALA A 292 -12.82 -9.13 6.67
CA ALA A 292 -13.87 -8.76 7.59
C ALA A 292 -13.32 -7.78 8.63
N ASP A 293 -14.02 -6.67 8.83
CA ASP A 293 -13.57 -5.57 9.68
C ASP A 293 -14.72 -5.11 10.60
N SER A 294 -14.41 -4.88 11.87
CA SER A 294 -15.21 -4.04 12.76
C SER A 294 -14.84 -2.57 12.52
N LEU A 295 -15.83 -1.69 12.46
CA LEU A 295 -15.67 -0.28 12.17
C LEU A 295 -16.13 0.53 13.39
N THR A 296 -15.17 1.15 14.08
CA THR A 296 -15.43 1.91 15.31
C THR A 296 -14.83 3.31 15.22
N GLY A 297 -15.42 4.28 15.92
CA GLY A 297 -14.94 5.66 15.93
C GLY A 297 -15.37 6.40 17.18
N LYS A 298 -14.78 7.56 17.42
CA LYS A 298 -15.17 8.41 18.55
C LYS A 298 -16.58 8.92 18.31
N ASN A 299 -17.53 8.59 19.19
CA ASN A 299 -18.92 9.06 19.08
C ASN A 299 -19.56 8.74 17.70
N VAL A 300 -19.17 7.61 17.09
CA VAL A 300 -19.75 7.06 15.86
C VAL A 300 -20.45 5.75 16.24
N ALA A 301 -21.59 5.45 15.62
CA ALA A 301 -22.24 4.15 15.81
C ALA A 301 -21.35 3.01 15.29
N ASP A 302 -21.25 1.92 16.04
CA ASP A 302 -20.48 0.76 15.62
C ASP A 302 -21.06 0.15 14.34
N ASN A 303 -20.18 -0.32 13.46
CA ASN A 303 -20.53 -0.94 12.20
C ASN A 303 -19.57 -2.11 11.93
N TRP A 304 -19.86 -2.94 10.94
CA TRP A 304 -18.93 -3.97 10.48
C TRP A 304 -19.10 -4.18 8.98
N ARG A 305 -18.08 -4.72 8.33
CA ARG A 305 -18.12 -5.04 6.91
C ARG A 305 -17.48 -6.37 6.59
N VAL A 306 -17.95 -6.97 5.49
CA VAL A 306 -17.27 -8.07 4.81
C VAL A 306 -17.06 -7.68 3.36
N ARG A 307 -15.85 -7.93 2.86
CA ARG A 307 -15.45 -7.62 1.49
C ARG A 307 -14.86 -8.86 0.84
N TRP A 308 -15.41 -9.24 -0.30
CA TRP A 308 -14.87 -10.29 -1.15
C TRP A 308 -14.48 -9.70 -2.50
N MET A 309 -13.30 -10.05 -2.97
CA MET A 309 -12.75 -9.59 -4.24
C MET A 309 -12.12 -10.77 -4.97
N THR A 310 -12.34 -10.87 -6.27
CA THR A 310 -11.69 -11.87 -7.11
C THR A 310 -11.21 -11.23 -8.38
N GLY A 311 -10.13 -11.77 -8.94
CA GLY A 311 -9.69 -11.34 -10.25
C GLY A 311 -8.99 -12.44 -11.02
N TYR A 312 -9.21 -12.42 -12.33
CA TYR A 312 -8.47 -13.20 -13.30
C TYR A 312 -7.67 -12.24 -14.18
N TYR A 313 -6.45 -12.62 -14.56
CA TYR A 313 -5.65 -11.86 -15.50
C TYR A 313 -4.94 -12.76 -16.51
N TYR A 314 -4.72 -12.20 -17.69
CA TYR A 314 -4.01 -12.78 -18.80
C TYR A 314 -2.86 -11.86 -19.24
N LYS A 315 -1.65 -12.40 -19.29
CA LYS A 315 -0.42 -11.71 -19.70
C LYS A 315 -0.31 -11.78 -21.23
N VAL A 316 -0.91 -10.79 -21.91
CA VAL A 316 -0.85 -10.62 -23.38
C VAL A 316 0.59 -10.50 -23.86
N ILE A 317 1.42 -9.76 -23.12
CA ILE A 317 2.87 -9.70 -23.30
C ILE A 317 3.53 -10.02 -21.96
N ASN A 318 4.49 -10.95 -21.95
CA ASN A 318 5.23 -11.36 -20.76
C ASN A 318 6.73 -11.48 -21.05
N GLU A 319 7.37 -10.33 -21.30
CA GLU A 319 8.81 -10.22 -21.54
C GLU A 319 9.50 -9.70 -20.27
N ASN A 320 10.83 -9.81 -20.23
CA ASN A 320 11.60 -9.35 -19.07
C ASN A 320 11.44 -7.84 -18.80
N ASN A 321 11.30 -7.03 -19.85
CA ASN A 321 11.25 -5.56 -19.78
C ASN A 321 9.93 -4.96 -20.26
N ARG A 322 8.94 -5.79 -20.62
CA ARG A 322 7.62 -5.36 -21.07
C ARG A 322 6.56 -6.37 -20.64
N ARG A 323 5.52 -5.90 -19.95
CA ARG A 323 4.37 -6.71 -19.55
C ARG A 323 3.09 -5.98 -19.89
N VAL A 324 2.20 -6.66 -20.60
CA VAL A 324 0.84 -6.17 -20.88
C VAL A 324 -0.14 -7.19 -20.34
N THR A 325 -1.04 -6.76 -19.47
CA THR A 325 -2.06 -7.64 -18.89
C THR A 325 -3.45 -7.10 -19.13
N VAL A 326 -4.39 -8.01 -19.35
CA VAL A 326 -5.82 -7.74 -19.37
C VAL A 326 -6.46 -8.61 -18.29
N GLY A 327 -7.47 -8.10 -17.59
CA GLY A 327 -8.10 -8.86 -16.52
C GLY A 327 -9.60 -8.65 -16.41
N LEU A 328 -10.18 -9.38 -15.46
CA LEU A 328 -11.55 -9.28 -15.01
C LEU A 328 -11.54 -9.30 -13.49
N ASN A 329 -12.06 -8.26 -12.85
CA ASN A 329 -12.15 -8.14 -11.40
C ASN A 329 -13.62 -8.08 -10.97
N ASN A 330 -13.94 -8.75 -9.87
CA ASN A 330 -15.25 -8.72 -9.24
C ASN A 330 -15.08 -8.29 -7.78
N MET A 331 -15.98 -7.45 -7.28
CA MET A 331 -16.00 -7.03 -5.89
C MET A 331 -17.42 -7.14 -5.34
N ILE A 332 -17.57 -7.72 -4.15
CA ILE A 332 -18.82 -7.81 -3.41
C ILE A 332 -18.57 -7.35 -1.99
N TRP A 333 -19.21 -6.27 -1.58
CA TRP A 333 -19.09 -5.73 -0.22
C TRP A 333 -20.46 -5.65 0.45
N HIS A 334 -20.44 -5.83 1.77
CA HIS A 334 -21.59 -5.67 2.63
C HIS A 334 -21.16 -4.94 3.90
N TYR A 335 -21.92 -3.92 4.28
CA TYR A 335 -21.81 -3.20 5.55
C TYR A 335 -23.12 -3.33 6.31
N ASP A 336 -23.05 -3.47 7.63
CA ASP A 336 -24.22 -3.59 8.51
C ASP A 336 -25.11 -2.34 8.44
N LYS A 337 -24.49 -1.16 8.50
CA LYS A 337 -25.16 0.14 8.54
C LYS A 337 -24.59 1.08 7.51
N ASP A 338 -25.46 1.94 6.96
CA ASP A 338 -25.05 3.09 6.18
C ASP A 338 -24.74 4.22 7.16
N LEU A 339 -23.44 4.50 7.32
CA LEU A 339 -22.90 5.59 8.13
C LEU A 339 -22.13 6.57 7.25
N SER A 340 -22.52 6.68 5.98
CA SER A 340 -21.90 7.58 5.00
C SER A 340 -22.25 9.05 5.21
N GLY A 341 -23.30 9.34 5.97
CA GLY A 341 -23.67 10.70 6.37
C GLY A 341 -22.66 11.33 7.33
N TYR A 342 -22.78 12.65 7.48
CA TYR A 342 -21.87 13.49 8.26
C TYR A 342 -22.53 14.10 9.51
N THR A 343 -23.71 13.64 9.88
CA THR A 343 -24.37 14.03 11.12
C THR A 343 -23.72 13.38 12.33
N LEU A 344 -23.91 13.98 13.51
CA LEU A 344 -23.32 13.49 14.76
C LEU A 344 -23.79 12.05 15.05
N GLY A 345 -22.83 11.13 15.23
CA GLY A 345 -23.11 9.70 15.37
C GLY A 345 -22.89 8.89 14.09
N GLN A 346 -22.83 9.52 12.91
CA GLN A 346 -22.38 8.90 11.67
C GLN A 346 -20.89 9.11 11.43
N GLY A 347 -20.33 8.48 10.39
CA GLY A 347 -18.88 8.38 10.19
C GLY A 347 -18.32 9.04 8.94
N GLY A 348 -19.15 9.50 8.00
CA GLY A 348 -18.67 10.15 6.77
C GLY A 348 -17.82 9.23 5.88
N TYR A 349 -18.15 7.94 5.82
CA TYR A 349 -17.44 6.96 4.98
C TYR A 349 -18.42 6.07 4.19
N TYR A 350 -18.03 5.73 2.95
CA TYR A 350 -18.85 4.91 2.07
C TYR A 350 -19.12 3.51 2.67
N SER A 351 -20.38 3.19 2.94
CA SER A 351 -20.80 1.99 3.69
C SER A 351 -22.13 1.39 3.19
N PRO A 352 -22.21 1.00 1.91
CA PRO A 352 -23.41 0.41 1.35
C PRO A 352 -23.71 -0.99 1.94
N GLN A 353 -25.00 -1.29 2.11
CA GLN A 353 -25.42 -2.63 2.53
C GLN A 353 -25.21 -3.64 1.40
N GLU A 354 -25.29 -3.21 0.14
CA GLU A 354 -24.98 -4.06 -1.01
C GLU A 354 -24.10 -3.26 -1.96
N TYR A 355 -22.92 -3.79 -2.27
CA TYR A 355 -22.07 -3.28 -3.35
C TYR A 355 -21.60 -4.45 -4.22
N LEU A 356 -21.78 -4.30 -5.52
CA LEU A 356 -21.33 -5.26 -6.53
C LEU A 356 -20.64 -4.49 -7.64
N SER A 357 -19.43 -4.90 -8.02
CA SER A 357 -18.69 -4.27 -9.11
C SER A 357 -18.00 -5.30 -9.99
N PHE A 358 -18.05 -5.08 -11.31
CA PHE A 358 -17.36 -5.83 -12.34
C PHE A 358 -16.47 -4.88 -13.11
N ALA A 359 -15.18 -5.19 -13.23
CA ALA A 359 -14.22 -4.30 -13.87
C ALA A 359 -13.30 -5.04 -14.84
N VAL A 360 -12.93 -4.37 -15.94
CA VAL A 360 -12.03 -4.88 -16.97
C VAL A 360 -10.76 -4.01 -16.99
N PRO A 361 -9.73 -4.35 -16.20
CA PRO A 361 -8.47 -3.64 -16.20
C PRO A 361 -7.57 -4.04 -17.38
N VAL A 362 -6.85 -3.06 -17.91
CA VAL A 362 -5.71 -3.22 -18.83
C VAL A 362 -4.52 -2.51 -18.22
N THR A 363 -3.36 -3.16 -18.16
CA THR A 363 -2.12 -2.53 -17.70
C THR A 363 -0.98 -2.81 -18.66
N TRP A 364 -0.14 -1.81 -18.88
CA TRP A 364 1.11 -1.89 -19.64
C TRP A 364 2.23 -1.36 -18.77
N ARG A 365 3.14 -2.27 -18.39
CA ARG A 365 4.39 -1.98 -17.70
C ARG A 365 5.56 -2.13 -18.65
N GLN A 366 6.50 -1.21 -18.60
CA GLN A 366 7.72 -1.34 -19.39
C GLN A 366 8.88 -0.62 -18.70
N ARG A 367 10.06 -1.20 -18.83
CA ARG A 367 11.32 -0.58 -18.41
C ARG A 367 12.32 -0.56 -19.55
N THR A 368 13.22 0.41 -19.48
CA THR A 368 14.41 0.58 -20.30
C THR A 368 15.62 0.69 -19.38
N GLU A 369 16.77 1.10 -19.90
CA GLU A 369 17.97 1.27 -19.09
C GLU A 369 17.80 2.24 -17.90
N ASN A 370 17.15 3.39 -18.12
CA ASN A 370 17.03 4.45 -17.11
C ASN A 370 15.60 4.94 -16.87
N TRP A 371 14.59 4.28 -17.47
CA TRP A 371 13.18 4.59 -17.24
C TRP A 371 12.36 3.35 -16.95
N SER A 372 11.37 3.46 -16.07
CA SER A 372 10.32 2.47 -15.86
C SER A 372 8.98 3.16 -15.75
N TRP A 373 7.93 2.57 -16.31
CA TRP A 373 6.59 3.14 -16.26
C TRP A 373 5.50 2.08 -16.23
N GLU A 374 4.34 2.49 -15.76
CA GLU A 374 3.08 1.78 -15.84
C GLU A 374 2.00 2.71 -16.41
N LEU A 375 1.26 2.24 -17.40
CA LEU A 375 0.02 2.84 -17.86
C LEU A 375 -1.09 1.84 -17.64
N GLY A 376 -2.12 2.23 -16.89
CA GLY A 376 -3.23 1.37 -16.54
C GLY A 376 -4.56 2.07 -16.74
N GLY A 377 -5.59 1.31 -17.06
CA GLY A 377 -6.95 1.79 -17.09
C GLY A 377 -7.93 0.67 -16.83
N SER A 378 -9.08 0.98 -16.27
CA SER A 378 -10.14 0.02 -16.01
C SER A 378 -11.49 0.65 -16.27
N VAL A 379 -12.38 -0.09 -16.93
CA VAL A 379 -13.80 0.28 -17.02
C VAL A 379 -14.57 -0.67 -16.12
N SER A 380 -15.47 -0.12 -15.31
CA SER A 380 -16.29 -0.89 -14.39
C SER A 380 -17.77 -0.59 -14.55
N TRP A 381 -18.59 -1.58 -14.22
CA TRP A 381 -19.99 -1.41 -13.89
C TRP A 381 -20.18 -1.75 -12.42
N SER A 382 -20.92 -0.93 -11.69
CA SER A 382 -21.24 -1.19 -10.29
C SER A 382 -22.70 -0.98 -9.96
N HIS A 383 -23.16 -1.68 -8.93
CA HIS A 383 -24.43 -1.52 -8.27
C HIS A 383 -24.18 -1.24 -6.79
N SER A 384 -24.93 -0.30 -6.22
CA SER A 384 -24.88 0.07 -4.81
C SER A 384 -26.28 0.24 -4.26
N ARG A 385 -26.50 -0.24 -3.03
CA ARG A 385 -27.74 -0.04 -2.29
C ARG A 385 -27.45 0.29 -0.83
N THR A 386 -28.14 1.31 -0.34
CA THR A 386 -28.21 1.68 1.07
C THR A 386 -29.63 1.52 1.60
N GLN A 387 -29.75 1.19 2.88
CA GLN A 387 -31.03 1.11 3.59
C GLN A 387 -31.27 2.42 4.35
N THR A 388 -32.53 2.73 4.63
CA THR A 388 -32.89 3.87 5.47
C THR A 388 -32.32 3.67 6.87
N GLN A 389 -31.64 4.68 7.39
CA GLN A 389 -31.03 4.67 8.73
C GLN A 389 -31.45 5.88 9.55
N ALA A 390 -31.31 5.81 10.86
CA ALA A 390 -31.51 6.97 11.73
C ALA A 390 -30.46 8.04 11.41
N ARG A 391 -30.88 9.29 11.21
CA ARG A 391 -29.95 10.41 10.97
C ARG A 391 -29.00 10.61 12.15
N TYR A 392 -29.50 10.40 13.37
CA TYR A 392 -28.74 10.46 14.62
C TYR A 392 -28.79 9.10 15.33
N PRO A 393 -27.91 8.14 14.98
CA PRO A 393 -27.98 6.78 15.51
C PRO A 393 -27.63 6.70 17.01
N LEU A 394 -26.99 7.74 17.56
CA LEU A 394 -26.59 7.83 18.97
C LEU A 394 -27.32 8.98 19.68
N LEU A 395 -28.59 8.76 20.05
CA LEU A 395 -29.45 9.79 20.65
C LEU A 395 -28.94 10.35 21.99
N ASN A 396 -28.06 9.63 22.69
CA ASN A 396 -27.41 10.11 23.92
C ASN A 396 -26.47 11.31 23.67
N LEU A 397 -26.01 11.51 22.44
CA LEU A 397 -25.20 12.66 22.04
C LEU A 397 -26.04 13.91 21.74
N ILE A 398 -27.36 13.73 21.59
CA ILE A 398 -28.28 14.80 21.21
C ILE A 398 -28.84 15.50 22.46
N PRO A 399 -28.88 16.85 22.49
CA PRO A 399 -29.50 17.62 23.56
C PRO A 399 -30.95 17.16 23.85
N SER A 400 -31.33 17.12 25.13
CA SER A 400 -32.60 16.50 25.57
C SER A 400 -33.85 17.18 25.00
N ASP A 401 -33.77 18.49 24.80
CA ASP A 401 -34.81 19.34 24.19
C ASP A 401 -35.06 19.01 22.72
N TYR A 402 -34.04 18.55 21.99
CA TYR A 402 -34.16 18.18 20.58
C TYR A 402 -34.25 16.66 20.34
N ARG A 403 -33.87 15.84 21.32
CA ARG A 403 -33.73 14.39 21.19
C ARG A 403 -34.96 13.67 20.66
N GLN A 404 -36.17 14.07 21.07
CA GLN A 404 -37.40 13.44 20.57
C GLN A 404 -37.56 13.64 19.06
N ARG A 405 -37.44 14.87 18.59
CA ARG A 405 -37.50 15.17 17.15
C ARG A 405 -36.37 14.50 16.38
N ALA A 406 -35.15 14.49 16.95
CA ALA A 406 -34.01 13.80 16.35
C ALA A 406 -34.23 12.29 16.17
N SER A 407 -35.00 11.66 17.07
CA SER A 407 -35.30 10.22 17.00
C SER A 407 -36.24 9.83 15.85
N GLU A 408 -36.97 10.80 15.30
CA GLU A 408 -37.89 10.61 14.17
C GLU A 408 -37.21 10.86 12.81
N LEU A 409 -35.99 11.42 12.80
CA LEU A 409 -35.27 11.76 11.58
C LEU A 409 -34.49 10.58 11.02
N THR A 410 -34.59 10.41 9.70
CA THR A 410 -33.92 9.34 8.97
C THR A 410 -33.15 9.89 7.76
N GLU A 411 -32.13 9.16 7.35
CA GLU A 411 -31.52 9.27 6.04
C GLU A 411 -32.17 8.20 5.15
N GLU A 412 -32.76 8.61 4.04
CA GLU A 412 -33.47 7.69 3.15
C GLU A 412 -32.48 6.77 2.42
N GLY A 413 -32.78 5.47 2.41
CA GLY A 413 -32.01 4.50 1.64
C GLY A 413 -32.12 4.77 0.14
N SER A 414 -31.07 4.42 -0.59
CA SER A 414 -30.98 4.63 -2.03
C SER A 414 -30.51 3.38 -2.76
N SER A 415 -30.75 3.30 -4.06
CA SER A 415 -30.14 2.28 -4.91
C SER A 415 -29.75 2.90 -6.23
N SER A 416 -28.55 2.56 -6.70
CA SER A 416 -28.04 3.07 -7.97
C SER A 416 -27.16 2.04 -8.66
N HIS A 417 -27.00 2.21 -9.97
CA HIS A 417 -25.99 1.49 -10.74
C HIS A 417 -25.37 2.43 -11.76
N GLY A 418 -24.23 2.06 -12.32
CA GLY A 418 -23.60 2.85 -13.36
C GLY A 418 -22.26 2.32 -13.81
N PHE A 419 -21.78 2.91 -14.89
CA PHE A 419 -20.41 2.70 -15.32
C PHE A 419 -19.49 3.73 -14.67
N GLY A 420 -18.25 3.32 -14.44
CA GLY A 420 -17.16 4.16 -13.98
C GLY A 420 -15.86 3.76 -14.66
N TYR A 421 -14.82 4.54 -14.42
CA TYR A 421 -13.49 4.20 -14.92
C TYR A 421 -12.40 4.64 -13.94
N THR A 422 -11.26 3.99 -14.05
CA THR A 422 -10.02 4.42 -13.41
C THR A 422 -8.93 4.52 -14.46
N ALA A 423 -8.00 5.45 -14.27
CA ALA A 423 -6.86 5.62 -15.15
C ALA A 423 -5.63 5.94 -14.31
N ARG A 424 -4.51 5.27 -14.61
CA ARG A 424 -3.28 5.38 -13.84
C ARG A 424 -2.08 5.54 -14.75
N ALA A 425 -1.19 6.44 -14.39
CA ALA A 425 0.11 6.60 -15.03
C ALA A 425 1.18 6.73 -13.95
N LEU A 426 2.22 5.91 -14.02
CA LEU A 426 3.40 5.96 -13.15
C LEU A 426 4.64 6.03 -14.02
N VAL A 427 5.60 6.86 -13.63
CA VAL A 427 6.90 6.94 -14.30
C VAL A 427 7.99 7.14 -13.26
N GLU A 428 9.11 6.44 -13.44
CA GLU A 428 10.34 6.64 -12.66
C GLU A 428 11.53 6.71 -13.61
N ARG A 429 12.45 7.63 -13.31
CA ARG A 429 13.72 7.77 -14.00
C ARG A 429 14.88 7.64 -13.03
N ARG A 430 15.88 6.83 -13.40
CA ARG A 430 17.22 6.87 -12.81
C ARG A 430 17.96 8.12 -13.29
N VAL A 431 18.28 9.03 -12.37
CA VAL A 431 19.06 10.24 -12.66
C VAL A 431 20.55 9.94 -12.57
N THR A 432 20.96 9.26 -11.49
CA THR A 432 22.30 8.72 -11.27
C THR A 432 22.17 7.34 -10.61
N SER A 433 23.27 6.69 -10.28
CA SER A 433 23.23 5.43 -9.49
C SER A 433 22.50 5.62 -8.16
N ASN A 434 22.61 6.79 -7.53
CA ASN A 434 22.03 7.06 -6.22
C ASN A 434 20.64 7.72 -6.27
N TRP A 435 20.30 8.42 -7.35
CA TRP A 435 19.09 9.26 -7.40
C TRP A 435 18.07 8.77 -8.41
N PHE A 436 16.84 8.58 -7.92
CA PHE A 436 15.66 8.21 -8.69
C PHE A 436 14.58 9.24 -8.47
N VAL A 437 13.90 9.65 -9.54
CA VAL A 437 12.76 10.58 -9.47
C VAL A 437 11.57 9.94 -10.15
N GLY A 438 10.40 10.09 -9.55
CA GLY A 438 9.17 9.54 -10.11
C GLY A 438 7.96 10.42 -9.87
N ALA A 439 6.93 10.11 -10.65
CA ALA A 439 5.64 10.78 -10.61
C ALA A 439 4.55 9.76 -10.88
N ALA A 440 3.39 9.96 -10.25
CA ALA A 440 2.20 9.19 -10.58
C ALA A 440 0.94 10.05 -10.57
N VAL A 441 -0.02 9.64 -11.38
CA VAL A 441 -1.39 10.16 -11.37
C VAL A 441 -2.33 8.97 -11.34
N ASP A 442 -3.31 9.03 -10.45
CA ASP A 442 -4.37 8.04 -10.27
C ASP A 442 -5.72 8.75 -10.31
N ILE A 443 -6.46 8.56 -11.39
CA ILE A 443 -7.78 9.15 -11.61
C ILE A 443 -8.82 8.12 -11.23
N GLN A 444 -9.61 8.44 -10.22
CA GLN A 444 -10.72 7.62 -9.73
C GLN A 444 -12.03 8.29 -10.13
N GLN A 445 -12.75 7.67 -11.08
CA GLN A 445 -14.09 8.06 -11.50
C GLN A 445 -15.05 6.85 -11.41
N ALA A 446 -14.72 5.89 -10.56
CA ALA A 446 -15.63 4.86 -10.13
C ALA A 446 -16.61 5.47 -9.10
N LYS A 447 -17.89 5.04 -9.11
CA LYS A 447 -18.93 5.56 -8.20
C LYS A 447 -18.79 5.06 -6.75
N ASP A 448 -17.56 4.84 -6.28
CA ASP A 448 -17.23 4.31 -4.95
C ASP A 448 -16.62 5.36 -4.00
N TYR A 449 -16.62 6.63 -4.41
CA TYR A 449 -16.16 7.79 -3.62
C TYR A 449 -14.66 7.75 -3.24
N THR A 450 -13.86 7.01 -4.00
CA THR A 450 -12.39 6.99 -3.84
C THR A 450 -11.77 8.29 -4.34
N PRO A 451 -10.86 8.93 -3.58
CA PRO A 451 -10.17 10.14 -4.02
C PRO A 451 -9.22 9.87 -5.19
N SER A 452 -8.98 10.90 -6.01
CA SER A 452 -7.91 10.86 -7.02
C SER A 452 -6.60 11.35 -6.42
N HIS A 453 -5.47 10.89 -6.94
CA HIS A 453 -4.12 11.18 -6.42
C HIS A 453 -3.20 11.70 -7.54
N ALA A 454 -2.31 12.61 -7.18
CA ALA A 454 -1.22 13.08 -8.02
C ALA A 454 0.02 13.30 -7.16
N LEU A 455 1.09 12.56 -7.43
CA LEU A 455 2.26 12.51 -6.57
C LEU A 455 3.57 12.71 -7.32
N LEU A 456 4.57 13.17 -6.58
CA LEU A 456 5.96 13.31 -7.00
C LEU A 456 6.86 12.76 -5.89
N TYR A 457 7.89 12.00 -6.26
CA TYR A 457 8.86 11.51 -5.30
C TYR A 457 10.29 11.55 -5.80
N VAL A 458 11.20 11.60 -4.83
CA VAL A 458 12.63 11.37 -5.01
C VAL A 458 13.07 10.27 -4.06
N ARG A 459 13.84 9.31 -4.59
CA ARG A 459 14.44 8.24 -3.82
C ARG A 459 15.95 8.30 -3.96
N TYR A 460 16.62 8.26 -2.80
CA TYR A 460 18.05 8.12 -2.66
C TYR A 460 18.40 6.67 -2.31
N SER A 461 19.35 6.08 -3.03
CA SER A 461 20.00 4.79 -2.75
C SER A 461 21.43 5.09 -2.28
N ALA A 462 21.78 4.66 -1.07
CA ALA A 462 23.07 4.97 -0.48
C ALA A 462 24.21 4.24 -1.18
N ALA A 463 24.01 2.97 -1.54
CA ALA A 463 25.05 2.15 -2.15
C ALA A 463 25.15 2.33 -3.68
N GLY A 464 24.10 2.90 -4.30
CA GLY A 464 23.97 3.10 -5.74
C GLY A 464 23.41 1.86 -6.45
N TRP A 465 22.52 2.07 -7.43
CA TRP A 465 21.89 0.97 -8.17
C TRP A 465 21.94 1.21 -9.68
N GLN A 466 22.71 0.37 -10.38
CA GLN A 466 22.78 0.32 -11.84
C GLN A 466 22.12 -0.91 -12.47
N GLY A 467 21.51 -1.80 -11.67
CA GLY A 467 20.76 -2.96 -12.16
C GLY A 467 19.44 -2.59 -12.83
N ASP A 468 18.53 -3.53 -13.00
CA ASP A 468 17.24 -3.22 -13.62
C ASP A 468 16.38 -2.33 -12.72
N LEU A 469 15.60 -1.42 -13.31
CA LEU A 469 14.58 -0.64 -12.57
C LEU A 469 13.41 -1.52 -12.14
N ASP A 470 12.71 -1.07 -11.09
CA ASP A 470 11.49 -1.70 -10.61
C ASP A 470 10.42 -1.66 -11.70
N MET A 471 9.67 -2.75 -11.88
CA MET A 471 8.61 -2.83 -12.88
C MET A 471 7.37 -3.51 -12.27
N PRO A 472 6.37 -2.73 -11.82
CA PRO A 472 6.23 -1.28 -12.00
C PRO A 472 7.09 -0.46 -11.01
N PRO A 473 7.25 0.86 -11.24
CA PRO A 473 7.70 1.79 -10.21
C PRO A 473 6.93 1.62 -8.90
N GLN A 474 7.58 1.89 -7.77
CA GLN A 474 7.04 1.67 -6.43
C GLN A 474 7.01 2.99 -5.64
N PRO A 475 6.06 3.92 -5.89
CA PRO A 475 5.92 5.11 -5.02
C PRO A 475 5.59 4.71 -3.58
N LEU A 476 5.70 5.66 -2.65
CA LEU A 476 5.16 5.45 -1.31
C LEU A 476 3.63 5.39 -1.37
N VAL A 477 3.05 4.70 -0.40
CA VAL A 477 1.60 4.72 -0.16
C VAL A 477 1.40 5.50 1.14
N PRO A 478 0.44 6.46 1.20
CA PRO A 478 0.08 7.12 2.46
C PRO A 478 -0.16 6.09 3.55
N TYR A 479 0.40 6.29 4.75
CA TYR A 479 0.31 5.29 5.82
C TYR A 479 -1.15 4.99 6.25
N ALA A 480 -2.06 5.92 5.96
CA ALA A 480 -3.48 5.77 6.20
C ALA A 480 -4.16 4.75 5.26
N ASP A 481 -3.57 4.43 4.11
CA ASP A 481 -4.14 3.61 3.04
C ASP A 481 -3.51 2.20 2.93
N TRP A 482 -2.81 1.77 3.99
CA TRP A 482 -2.08 0.49 4.06
C TRP A 482 -2.95 -0.75 4.23
#